data_AF-A0A382IZE6-F1
#
_entry.id   AF-A0A382IZE6-F1
#
_cell.length_a   1.000
_cell.length_b   1.000
_cell.length_c   1.000
_cell.angle_alpha   90.00
_cell.angle_beta   90.00
_cell.angle_gamma   90.00
#
_symmetry.space_group_name_H-M   'P 1'
#
loop_
_entity.id
_entity.type
_entity.pdbx_description
1 polymer ?
#
loop_
_entity_poly.entity_id
_entity_poly.type
_entity_poly.pdbx_seq_one_letter_code
_entity_poly.pdbx_strand_id
1 'polypeptide(L)'
;VSFDNPLDLTTTKELNIELPAIVFYPDSIPMETGSSAQLQVFAMEVTGLSGAHIQINYEQQKLNLKSVTKGDFLNSLTDPGFFFENDTIEGLLDIYTISFGVDSLKNVTGTGSLAVVEFEATAPGKIILEYTDKCEFVDEN
;
A
#
# COMPACT_ATOMS: atom_id res chain seq x y z
N VAL A 1 -20.49 11.24 7.42
CA VAL A 1 -19.64 10.06 7.14
C VAL A 1 -19.58 9.98 5.62
N SER A 2 -18.43 10.25 5.00
CA SER A 2 -18.32 10.16 3.54
C SER A 2 -18.40 8.69 3.16
N PHE A 3 -19.37 8.32 2.33
CA PHE A 3 -19.51 6.96 1.81
C PHE A 3 -18.55 6.70 0.65
N ASP A 4 -18.00 7.77 0.05
CA ASP A 4 -17.02 7.69 -1.03
C ASP A 4 -15.63 7.57 -0.40
N ASN A 5 -15.22 6.34 -0.11
CA ASN A 5 -13.83 6.05 0.25
C ASN A 5 -13.38 4.79 -0.50
N PRO A 6 -12.08 4.64 -0.79
CA PRO A 6 -11.61 3.60 -1.70
C PRO A 6 -11.75 2.18 -1.14
N LEU A 7 -12.10 2.01 0.15
CA LEU A 7 -12.36 0.72 0.77
C LEU A 7 -13.84 0.32 0.76
N ASP A 8 -14.74 1.19 0.30
CA ASP A 8 -16.16 0.88 0.20
C ASP A 8 -16.47 0.00 -1.02
N LEU A 9 -17.14 -1.13 -0.80
CA LEU A 9 -17.51 -2.09 -1.84
C LEU A 9 -18.58 -1.55 -2.79
N THR A 10 -19.36 -0.55 -2.38
CA THR A 10 -20.33 0.12 -3.26
C THR A 10 -19.57 1.01 -4.25
N THR A 11 -18.68 1.85 -3.73
CA THR A 11 -17.75 2.69 -4.50
C THR A 11 -16.90 1.85 -5.46
N THR A 12 -16.36 0.72 -5.00
CA THR A 12 -15.57 -0.23 -5.81
C THR A 12 -16.37 -0.72 -7.04
N LYS A 13 -17.64 -1.07 -6.85
CA LYS A 13 -18.53 -1.50 -7.94
C LYS A 13 -18.86 -0.37 -8.91
N GLU A 14 -19.10 0.83 -8.40
CA GLU A 14 -19.38 2.02 -9.23
C GLU A 14 -18.17 2.42 -10.08
N LEU A 15 -16.95 2.27 -9.52
CA LEU A 15 -15.69 2.53 -10.20
C LEU A 15 -15.20 1.34 -11.06
N ASN A 16 -15.95 0.24 -11.11
CA ASN A 16 -15.59 -1.01 -11.80
C ASN A 16 -14.19 -1.54 -11.40
N ILE A 17 -13.83 -1.42 -10.13
CA ILE A 17 -12.59 -2.00 -9.60
C ILE A 17 -12.81 -3.52 -9.46
N GLU A 18 -11.97 -4.31 -10.12
CA GLU A 18 -11.96 -5.77 -9.98
C GLU A 18 -11.31 -6.18 -8.66
N LEU A 19 -11.89 -7.15 -7.97
CA LEU A 19 -11.39 -7.69 -6.71
C LEU A 19 -10.83 -9.10 -6.92
N PRO A 20 -9.76 -9.50 -6.20
CA PRO A 20 -9.05 -8.74 -5.16
C PRO A 20 -8.22 -7.57 -5.75
N ALA A 21 -8.00 -6.52 -4.94
CA ALA A 21 -7.33 -5.29 -5.38
C ALA A 21 -6.34 -4.74 -4.35
N ILE A 22 -5.38 -3.94 -4.82
CA ILE A 22 -4.53 -3.09 -3.97
C ILE A 22 -4.97 -1.64 -4.15
N VAL A 23 -5.23 -0.94 -3.04
CA VAL A 23 -5.72 0.45 -3.07
C VAL A 23 -4.97 1.35 -2.10
N PHE A 24 -4.92 2.63 -2.42
CA PHE A 24 -4.43 3.66 -1.50
C PHE A 24 -5.56 4.14 -0.59
N TYR A 25 -5.26 4.37 0.70
CA TYR A 25 -6.18 5.02 1.62
C TYR A 25 -5.46 6.08 2.49
N PRO A 26 -5.96 7.33 2.53
CA PRO A 26 -7.02 7.88 1.67
C PRO A 26 -6.60 7.91 0.19
N ASP A 27 -7.54 8.11 -0.73
CA ASP A 27 -7.26 8.19 -2.19
C ASP A 27 -6.60 9.53 -2.61
N SER A 28 -6.69 10.55 -1.77
CA SER A 28 -6.08 11.86 -1.98
C SER A 28 -5.82 12.59 -0.65
N ILE A 29 -4.75 13.38 -0.61
CA ILE A 29 -4.38 14.15 0.58
C ILE A 29 -3.98 15.58 0.16
N PRO A 30 -4.67 16.62 0.65
CA PRO A 30 -4.19 18.00 0.50
C PRO A 30 -2.98 18.21 1.41
N MET A 31 -1.91 18.77 0.86
CA MET A 31 -0.65 19.00 1.56
C MET A 31 -0.03 20.34 1.17
N GLU A 32 0.70 20.95 2.10
CA GLU A 32 1.51 22.14 1.86
C GLU A 32 2.95 21.74 1.53
N THR A 33 3.66 22.53 0.73
CA THR A 33 5.08 22.30 0.48
C THR A 33 5.87 22.37 1.79
N GLY A 34 6.70 21.36 2.06
CA GLY A 34 7.44 21.16 3.31
C GLY A 34 6.69 20.35 4.36
N SER A 35 5.41 20.02 4.13
CA SER A 35 4.64 19.14 5.02
C SER A 35 4.79 17.66 4.62
N SER A 36 4.56 16.76 5.58
CA SER A 36 4.52 15.32 5.35
C SER A 36 3.11 14.77 5.54
N ALA A 37 2.78 13.73 4.79
CA ALA A 37 1.51 13.01 4.90
C ALA A 37 1.72 11.51 4.81
N GLN A 38 0.84 10.77 5.49
CA GLN A 38 0.81 9.31 5.47
C GLN A 38 -0.29 8.80 4.55
N LEU A 39 0.06 7.77 3.77
CA LEU A 39 -0.81 7.03 2.90
C LEU A 39 -0.69 5.54 3.23
N GLN A 40 -1.81 4.84 3.31
CA GLN A 40 -1.82 3.41 3.53
C GLN A 40 -2.04 2.66 2.23
N VAL A 41 -1.37 1.52 2.10
CA VAL A 41 -1.58 0.53 1.05
C VAL A 41 -2.43 -0.59 1.62
N PHE A 42 -3.60 -0.82 1.04
CA PHE A 42 -4.56 -1.85 1.48
C PHE A 42 -4.66 -2.98 0.47
N ALA A 43 -4.77 -4.21 0.96
CA ALA A 43 -5.33 -5.34 0.22
C ALA A 43 -6.85 -5.36 0.42
N MET A 44 -7.62 -5.55 -0.64
CA MET A 44 -9.09 -5.62 -0.61
C MET A 44 -9.60 -6.98 -1.06
N GLU A 45 -10.53 -7.54 -0.27
CA GLU A 45 -11.27 -8.79 -0.55
C GLU A 45 -10.35 -9.96 -0.98
N VAL A 46 -9.16 -10.04 -0.38
CA VAL A 46 -8.23 -11.13 -0.64
C VAL A 46 -8.68 -12.40 0.07
N THR A 47 -8.35 -13.55 -0.51
CA THR A 47 -8.54 -14.86 0.12
C THR A 47 -7.21 -15.58 0.16
N GLY A 48 -6.81 -16.06 1.33
CA GLY A 48 -5.59 -16.85 1.47
C GLY A 48 -4.27 -16.05 1.37
N LEU A 49 -4.29 -14.73 1.59
CA LEU A 49 -3.10 -13.88 1.41
C LEU A 49 -2.04 -14.16 2.47
N SER A 50 -0.84 -14.52 2.05
CA SER A 50 0.32 -14.76 2.91
C SER A 50 1.42 -13.71 2.76
N GLY A 51 1.45 -12.99 1.64
CA GLY A 51 2.39 -11.90 1.41
C GLY A 51 2.00 -11.04 0.22
N ALA A 52 2.74 -9.97 -0.01
CA ALA A 52 2.56 -9.11 -1.17
C ALA A 52 3.89 -8.47 -1.59
N HIS A 53 4.06 -8.32 -2.89
CA HIS A 53 5.00 -7.37 -3.49
C HIS A 53 4.18 -6.18 -3.99
N ILE A 54 4.56 -4.97 -3.57
CA ILE A 54 3.91 -3.73 -3.95
C ILE A 54 4.97 -2.85 -4.57
N GLN A 55 4.72 -2.34 -5.78
CA GLN A 55 5.61 -1.40 -6.46
C GLN A 55 4.85 -0.12 -6.81
N ILE A 56 5.32 1.01 -6.29
CA ILE A 56 4.69 2.33 -6.41
C ILE A 56 5.63 3.27 -7.17
N ASN A 57 5.12 3.84 -8.26
CA ASN A 57 5.71 5.00 -8.91
C ASN A 57 5.27 6.28 -8.18
N TYR A 58 6.23 7.16 -7.89
CA TYR A 58 5.98 8.46 -7.28
C TYR A 58 6.79 9.56 -7.99
N GLU A 59 6.24 10.78 -8.03
CA GLU A 59 6.94 11.93 -8.62
C GLU A 59 8.09 12.42 -7.73
N GLN A 60 9.26 11.80 -7.84
CA GLN A 60 10.48 12.06 -7.09
C GLN A 60 11.02 13.49 -7.18
N GLN A 61 10.62 14.26 -8.20
CA GLN A 61 10.94 15.68 -8.30
C GLN A 61 10.11 16.55 -7.34
N LYS A 62 8.99 16.04 -6.82
CA LYS A 62 8.03 16.76 -5.98
C LYS A 62 7.77 16.08 -4.63
N LEU A 63 8.18 14.83 -4.47
CA LEU A 63 8.02 14.05 -3.26
C LEU A 63 9.36 13.49 -2.78
N ASN A 64 9.53 13.47 -1.46
CA ASN A 64 10.60 12.76 -0.80
C ASN A 64 10.01 11.68 0.12
N LEU A 65 10.47 10.44 -0.02
CA LEU A 65 10.05 9.34 0.84
C LEU A 65 10.67 9.52 2.24
N LYS A 66 9.85 9.53 3.28
CA LYS A 66 10.29 9.73 4.68
C LYS A 66 10.35 8.44 5.45
N SER A 67 9.30 7.62 5.35
CA SER A 67 9.24 6.35 6.05
C SER A 67 8.32 5.37 5.33
N VAL A 68 8.61 4.08 5.52
CA VAL A 68 7.79 2.96 5.08
C VAL A 68 7.71 2.01 6.25
N THR A 69 6.51 1.76 6.74
CA THR A 69 6.28 0.88 7.88
C THR A 69 5.26 -0.19 7.54
N LYS A 70 5.32 -1.33 8.24
CA LYS A 70 4.42 -2.45 8.03
C LYS A 70 2.98 -2.07 8.38
N GLY A 71 2.04 -2.54 7.55
CA GLY A 71 0.64 -2.55 7.90
C GLY A 71 0.33 -3.64 8.94
N ASP A 72 -0.92 -3.69 9.38
CA ASP A 72 -1.37 -4.60 10.43
C ASP A 72 -1.97 -5.91 9.92
N PHE A 73 -2.30 -5.98 8.63
CA PHE A 73 -3.11 -7.08 8.09
C PHE A 73 -2.41 -8.43 8.12
N LEU A 74 -1.08 -8.44 7.95
CA LEU A 74 -0.27 -9.67 7.97
C LEU A 74 0.35 -9.96 9.35
N ASN A 75 0.02 -9.18 10.39
CA ASN A 75 0.49 -9.47 11.74
C ASN A 75 -0.10 -10.79 12.26
N SER A 76 0.76 -11.63 12.83
CA SER A 76 0.38 -12.91 13.43
C SER A 76 0.85 -12.98 14.89
N LEU A 77 1.21 -14.17 15.38
CA LEU A 77 1.94 -14.33 16.64
C LEU A 77 3.37 -13.77 16.56
N THR A 78 3.93 -13.68 15.36
CA THR A 78 5.22 -13.05 15.08
C THR A 78 5.01 -11.85 14.17
N ASP A 79 5.92 -10.88 14.28
CA ASP A 79 5.98 -9.77 13.34
C ASP A 79 6.18 -10.31 11.91
N PRO A 80 5.50 -9.73 10.89
CA PRO A 80 5.69 -10.13 9.51
C PRO A 80 7.10 -9.74 9.05
N GLY A 81 7.62 -10.49 8.08
CA GLY A 81 8.76 -10.04 7.29
C GLY A 81 8.35 -8.79 6.53
N PHE A 82 9.16 -7.75 6.65
CA PHE A 82 8.90 -6.47 6.00
C PHE A 82 10.20 -5.86 5.50
N PHE A 83 10.26 -5.60 4.21
CA PHE A 83 11.43 -5.04 3.53
C PHE A 83 10.98 -4.06 2.46
N PHE A 84 11.77 -3.02 2.21
CA PHE A 84 11.48 -2.08 1.14
C PHE A 84 12.78 -1.59 0.49
N GLU A 85 12.71 -1.27 -0.79
CA GLU A 85 13.78 -0.61 -1.55
C GLU A 85 13.22 0.64 -2.22
N ASN A 86 13.99 1.72 -2.22
CA ASN A 86 13.58 2.99 -2.81
C ASN A 86 14.60 3.43 -3.86
N ASP A 87 14.24 3.30 -5.14
CA ASP A 87 14.99 3.91 -6.23
C ASP A 87 14.62 5.39 -6.35
N THR A 88 15.42 6.23 -5.67
CA THR A 88 15.23 7.69 -5.69
C THR A 88 15.51 8.34 -7.04
N ILE A 89 16.19 7.66 -7.97
CA ILE A 89 16.47 8.20 -9.30
C ILE A 89 15.22 8.02 -10.17
N GLU A 90 14.68 6.82 -10.20
CA GLU A 90 13.50 6.47 -11.00
C GLU A 90 12.18 6.90 -10.34
N GLY A 91 12.17 7.10 -9.02
CA GLY A 91 10.94 7.37 -8.26
C GLY A 91 10.11 6.09 -8.06
N LEU A 92 10.79 4.98 -7.77
CA LEU A 92 10.19 3.66 -7.67
C LEU A 92 10.39 3.08 -6.27
N LEU A 93 9.29 2.84 -5.56
CA LEU A 93 9.28 2.23 -4.23
C LEU A 93 8.79 0.78 -4.33
N ASP A 94 9.65 -0.16 -3.95
CA ASP A 94 9.34 -1.56 -3.79
C ASP A 94 9.11 -1.89 -2.31
N ILE A 95 8.01 -2.58 -2.00
CA ILE A 95 7.65 -3.02 -0.65
C ILE A 95 7.33 -4.51 -0.72
N TYR A 96 7.96 -5.28 0.17
CA TYR A 96 7.75 -6.70 0.34
C TYR A 96 7.27 -6.94 1.77
N THR A 97 6.12 -7.60 1.90
CA THR A 97 5.54 -7.95 3.20
C THR A 97 5.07 -9.40 3.19
N ILE A 98 5.37 -10.16 4.23
CA ILE A 98 5.06 -11.59 4.30
C ILE A 98 4.75 -12.01 5.75
N SER A 99 3.68 -12.76 5.95
CA SER A 99 3.31 -13.28 7.26
C SER A 99 4.01 -14.61 7.52
N PHE A 100 4.71 -14.69 8.65
CA PHE A 100 5.30 -15.94 9.13
C PHE A 100 4.47 -16.53 10.27
N GLY A 101 4.48 -17.85 10.35
CA GLY A 101 4.17 -18.64 11.54
C GLY A 101 5.37 -19.50 11.94
N VAL A 102 5.25 -20.24 13.05
CA VAL A 102 6.35 -21.05 13.60
C VAL A 102 6.88 -22.11 12.63
N ASP A 103 6.01 -22.69 11.79
CA ASP A 103 6.34 -23.77 10.84
C ASP A 103 5.72 -23.59 9.43
N SER A 104 5.02 -22.48 9.17
CA SER A 104 4.28 -22.23 7.91
C SER A 104 3.98 -20.76 7.72
N LEU A 105 3.73 -20.33 6.47
CA LEU A 105 3.11 -19.03 6.21
C LEU A 105 1.72 -18.99 6.87
N LYS A 106 1.30 -17.78 7.26
CA LYS A 106 -0.06 -17.56 7.74
C LYS A 106 -0.82 -16.79 6.69
N ASN A 107 -2.00 -17.31 6.37
CA ASN A 107 -2.89 -16.68 5.44
C ASN A 107 -3.93 -15.83 6.18
N VAL A 108 -4.32 -14.72 5.54
CA VAL A 108 -5.42 -13.86 5.97
C VAL A 108 -6.43 -13.72 4.85
N THR A 109 -7.67 -13.42 5.21
CA THR A 109 -8.78 -13.23 4.27
C THR A 109 -9.55 -11.98 4.67
N GLY A 110 -9.97 -11.19 3.69
CA GLY A 110 -10.69 -9.93 3.87
C GLY A 110 -9.92 -8.73 3.33
N THR A 111 -10.09 -7.59 4.01
CA THR A 111 -9.51 -6.30 3.61
C THR A 111 -8.68 -5.74 4.77
N GLY A 112 -7.45 -5.26 4.49
CA GLY A 112 -6.59 -4.69 5.54
C GLY A 112 -5.30 -4.03 5.03
N SER A 113 -4.63 -3.32 5.93
CA SER A 113 -3.44 -2.52 5.62
C SER A 113 -2.19 -3.39 5.49
N LEU A 114 -1.49 -3.27 4.37
CA LEU A 114 -0.22 -3.96 4.08
C LEU A 114 1.01 -3.11 4.41
N ALA A 115 0.91 -1.80 4.23
CA ALA A 115 1.99 -0.84 4.49
C ALA A 115 1.45 0.55 4.77
N VAL A 116 2.21 1.34 5.53
CA VAL A 116 2.00 2.77 5.71
C VAL A 116 3.24 3.50 5.19
N VAL A 117 3.02 4.40 4.23
CA VAL A 117 4.05 5.16 3.53
C VAL A 117 3.90 6.63 3.88
N GLU A 118 5.01 7.29 4.22
CA GLU A 118 5.04 8.72 4.51
C GLU A 118 5.88 9.45 3.46
N PHE A 119 5.28 10.45 2.81
CA PHE A 119 5.97 11.33 1.87
C PHE A 119 5.94 12.77 2.36
N GLU A 120 7.02 13.50 2.07
CA GLU A 120 7.12 14.95 2.20
C GLU A 120 6.98 15.61 0.83
N ALA A 121 6.11 16.62 0.72
CA ALA A 121 6.01 17.43 -0.49
C ALA A 121 7.15 18.44 -0.56
N THR A 122 7.98 18.35 -1.60
CA THR A 122 9.12 19.25 -1.82
C THR A 122 8.82 20.36 -2.83
N ALA A 123 7.74 20.19 -3.62
CA ALA A 123 7.30 21.19 -4.60
C ALA A 123 5.77 21.27 -4.67
N PRO A 124 5.20 22.41 -5.07
CA PRO A 124 3.77 22.57 -5.26
C PRO A 124 3.28 21.90 -6.56
N GLY A 125 1.98 21.58 -6.61
CA GLY A 125 1.31 21.11 -7.82
C GLY A 125 0.49 19.85 -7.58
N LYS A 126 -0.16 19.35 -8.64
CA LYS A 126 -0.74 18.01 -8.62
C LYS A 126 0.40 16.99 -8.64
N ILE A 127 0.30 16.02 -7.73
CA ILE A 127 1.23 14.92 -7.56
C ILE A 127 0.41 13.64 -7.71
N ILE A 128 0.92 12.69 -8.48
CA ILE A 128 0.29 11.40 -8.74
C ILE A 128 1.18 10.28 -8.18
N LEU A 129 0.56 9.33 -7.48
CA LEU A 129 1.16 8.05 -7.11
C LEU A 129 0.39 6.96 -7.85
N GLU A 130 1.11 6.00 -8.41
CA GLU A 130 0.53 4.91 -9.21
C GLU A 130 1.15 3.57 -8.80
N TYR A 131 0.32 2.55 -8.67
CA TYR A 131 0.81 1.17 -8.66
C TYR A 131 1.30 0.79 -10.05
N THR A 132 2.34 -0.02 -10.10
CA THR A 132 2.81 -0.63 -11.35
C THR A 132 2.15 -1.99 -11.59
N ASP A 133 2.39 -2.55 -12.77
CA ASP A 133 1.97 -3.91 -13.14
C ASP A 133 2.74 -5.03 -12.41
N LYS A 134 3.77 -4.67 -11.61
CA LYS A 134 4.56 -5.63 -10.84
C LYS A 134 3.99 -5.93 -9.45
N CYS A 135 2.91 -5.27 -9.05
CA CYS A 135 2.28 -5.61 -7.77
C CYS A 135 1.71 -7.04 -7.81
N GLU A 136 1.99 -7.83 -6.78
CA GLU A 136 1.52 -9.21 -6.67
C GLU A 136 1.02 -9.53 -5.25
N PHE A 137 -0.01 -10.37 -5.20
CA PHE A 137 -0.39 -11.08 -3.98
C PHE A 137 0.23 -12.47 -3.99
N VAL A 138 0.71 -12.90 -2.83
CA VAL A 138 1.33 -14.21 -2.61
C VAL A 138 0.45 -14.99 -1.65
N ASP A 139 0.03 -16.19 -2.04
CA ASP A 139 -0.68 -17.13 -1.17
C ASP A 139 0.30 -18.11 -0.48
N GLU A 140 -0.21 -19.12 0.20
CA GLU A 140 0.62 -20.08 0.95
C GLU A 140 1.17 -21.26 0.13
N ASN A 141 0.79 -21.43 -1.14
CA ASN A 141 1.00 -22.66 -1.93
C ASN A 141 1.97 -22.52 -3.10
#